data_AF-A0A6A2ZEC9-F1
#
_entry.id   AF-A0A6A2ZEC9-F1
#
_cell.length_a   1.000
_cell.length_b   1.000
_cell.length_c   1.000
_cell.angle_alpha   90.00
_cell.angle_beta   90.00
_cell.angle_gamma   90.00
#
_symmetry.space_group_name_H-M   'P 1'
#
loop_
_entity.id
_entity.type
_entity.pdbx_description
1 polymer ?
#
loop_
_entity_poly.entity_id
_entity_poly.type
_entity_poly.pdbx_seq_one_letter_code
_entity_poly.pdbx_strand_id
1 'polypeptide(L)'
;MGGRGYAIGGLAGGEDKDSFWRVVAQCTAALPEDKPRYVMGVGYPLYVVVCSALGADMYDCVYPSRTARFGTAVVPEGVLRLKNKAMPEDTRPIDPTCACMLQAPEVQNFKLLKQRAGI
;
A
#
# COMPACT_ATOMS: atom_id res chain seq x y z
N MET A 1 14.84 2.26 31.16
CA MET A 1 13.87 3.10 30.41
C MET A 1 14.02 2.78 28.93
N GLY A 2 13.03 2.14 28.31
CA GLY A 2 13.06 1.77 26.89
C GLY A 2 12.15 2.68 26.06
N GLY A 3 12.54 2.94 24.81
CA GLY A 3 11.82 3.82 23.86
C GLY A 3 10.33 3.47 23.66
N ARG A 4 9.61 4.40 23.01
CA ARG A 4 8.14 4.36 22.81
C ARG A 4 7.67 3.33 21.76
N GLY A 5 8.58 2.63 21.10
CA GLY A 5 8.32 1.66 20.04
C GLY A 5 9.61 1.19 19.40
N TYR A 6 9.52 0.22 18.50
CA TYR A 6 10.67 -0.39 17.81
C TYR A 6 10.44 -0.43 16.31
N ALA A 7 11.45 0.00 15.55
CA ALA A 7 11.45 -0.10 14.10
C ALA A 7 12.18 -1.38 13.67
N ILE A 8 11.62 -2.05 12.67
CA ILE A 8 12.17 -3.18 11.94
C ILE A 8 12.53 -2.64 10.56
N GLY A 9 13.83 -2.46 10.31
CA GLY A 9 14.37 -1.92 9.06
C GLY A 9 15.39 -2.86 8.42
N GLY A 10 15.91 -2.47 7.25
CA GLY A 10 16.86 -3.28 6.48
C GLY A 10 16.21 -4.36 5.59
N LEU A 11 14.88 -4.29 5.43
CA LEU A 11 14.04 -5.28 4.74
C LEU A 11 13.42 -4.77 3.43
N ALA A 12 14.10 -3.86 2.75
CA ALA A 12 13.61 -3.24 1.52
C ALA A 12 14.63 -3.35 0.37
N GLY A 13 15.58 -4.29 0.49
CA GLY A 13 16.78 -4.39 -0.35
C GLY A 13 16.65 -5.32 -1.55
N GLY A 14 15.55 -6.06 -1.67
CA GLY A 14 15.31 -7.01 -2.76
C GLY A 14 15.51 -8.47 -2.36
N GLU A 15 15.46 -8.76 -1.06
CA GLU A 15 15.38 -10.12 -0.55
C GLU A 15 14.16 -10.87 -1.10
N ASP A 16 14.27 -12.21 -1.11
CA ASP A 16 13.14 -13.06 -1.43
C ASP A 16 12.05 -13.01 -0.33
N LYS A 17 10.84 -13.45 -0.69
CA LYS A 17 9.66 -13.37 0.19
C LYS A 17 9.84 -14.18 1.49
N ASP A 18 10.47 -15.34 1.41
CA ASP A 18 10.59 -16.24 2.56
C ASP A 18 11.61 -15.70 3.55
N SER A 19 12.70 -15.11 3.06
CA SER A 19 13.68 -14.39 3.88
C SER A 19 13.03 -13.18 4.56
N PHE A 20 12.29 -12.37 3.81
CA PHE A 20 11.59 -11.20 4.34
C PHE A 20 10.64 -11.59 5.49
N TRP A 21 9.74 -12.57 5.28
CA TRP A 21 8.77 -12.98 6.30
C TRP A 21 9.45 -13.57 7.55
N ARG A 22 10.51 -14.34 7.37
CA ARG A 22 11.27 -14.95 8.47
C ARG A 22 11.90 -13.91 9.37
N VAL A 23 12.49 -12.86 8.79
CA VAL A 23 13.11 -11.79 9.58
C VAL A 23 12.03 -10.99 10.32
N VAL A 24 10.93 -10.63 9.66
CA VAL A 24 9.82 -9.94 10.34
C VAL A 24 9.31 -10.76 11.52
N ALA A 25 9.03 -12.06 11.33
CA ALA A 25 8.54 -12.95 12.38
C ALA A 25 9.51 -13.07 13.56
N GLN A 26 10.81 -13.20 13.26
CA GLN A 26 11.84 -13.27 14.30
C GLN A 26 11.93 -11.96 15.09
N CYS A 27 11.89 -10.81 14.40
CA CYS A 27 11.92 -9.50 15.04
C CYS A 27 10.69 -9.27 15.90
N THR A 28 9.48 -9.52 15.40
CA THR A 28 8.25 -9.27 16.14
C THR A 28 8.14 -10.18 17.37
N ALA A 29 8.58 -11.44 17.30
CA ALA A 29 8.64 -12.35 18.44
C ALA A 29 9.65 -11.94 19.53
N ALA A 30 10.76 -11.29 19.14
CA ALA A 30 11.79 -10.85 20.08
C ALA A 30 11.48 -9.47 20.73
N LEU A 31 10.61 -8.68 20.10
CA LEU A 31 10.27 -7.33 20.56
C LEU A 31 9.08 -7.36 21.54
N PRO A 32 9.08 -6.48 22.58
CA PRO A 32 7.98 -6.41 23.54
C PRO A 32 6.61 -6.20 22.90
N GLU A 33 5.60 -6.94 23.37
CA GLU A 33 4.21 -6.86 22.88
C GLU A 33 3.47 -5.59 23.32
N ASP A 34 3.90 -4.98 24.41
CA ASP A 34 3.33 -3.74 24.94
C ASP A 34 3.79 -2.48 24.19
N LYS A 35 4.55 -2.65 23.10
CA LYS A 35 5.17 -1.56 22.35
C LYS A 35 4.96 -1.70 20.84
N PRO A 36 4.59 -0.61 20.15
CA PRO A 36 4.40 -0.63 18.70
C PRO A 36 5.64 -1.09 17.94
N ARG A 37 5.43 -1.96 16.97
CA ARG A 37 6.44 -2.51 16.06
C ARG A 37 6.20 -1.97 14.65
N TYR A 38 7.14 -1.17 14.17
CA TYR A 38 7.05 -0.47 12.89
C TYR A 38 7.90 -1.14 11.83
N VAL A 39 7.32 -1.64 10.74
CA VAL A 39 8.08 -2.21 9.62
C VAL A 39 8.27 -1.16 8.53
N MET A 40 9.53 -0.77 8.32
CA MET A 40 9.88 0.33 7.43
C MET A 40 9.85 -0.07 5.95
N GLY A 41 9.25 0.77 5.10
CA GLY A 41 9.26 0.63 3.64
C GLY A 41 8.27 -0.37 3.06
N VAL A 42 7.34 -0.89 3.87
CA VAL A 42 6.34 -1.89 3.47
C VAL A 42 5.00 -1.22 3.18
N GLY A 43 4.46 -1.42 1.97
CA GLY A 43 3.12 -0.92 1.64
C GLY A 43 2.45 -1.58 0.46
N TYR A 44 3.00 -2.70 -0.03
CA TYR A 44 2.24 -3.57 -0.91
C TYR A 44 1.14 -4.26 -0.08
N PRO A 45 -0.15 -4.25 -0.49
CA PRO A 45 -1.26 -4.68 0.37
C PRO A 45 -1.08 -6.05 1.01
N LEU A 46 -0.63 -7.05 0.24
CA LEU A 46 -0.37 -8.40 0.75
C LEU A 46 0.68 -8.40 1.88
N TYR A 47 1.71 -7.58 1.76
CA TYR A 47 2.79 -7.55 2.75
C TYR A 47 2.33 -6.88 4.04
N VAL A 48 1.52 -5.82 3.94
CA VAL A 48 0.91 -5.18 5.10
C VAL A 48 0.08 -6.20 5.89
N VAL A 49 -0.75 -6.98 5.20
CA VAL A 49 -1.57 -8.05 5.84
C VAL A 49 -0.69 -9.12 6.49
N VAL A 50 0.32 -9.63 5.78
CA VAL A 50 1.21 -10.67 6.33
C VAL A 50 2.00 -10.15 7.53
N CYS A 51 2.60 -8.96 7.44
CA CYS A 51 3.33 -8.37 8.56
C CYS A 51 2.41 -8.07 9.76
N SER A 52 1.15 -7.69 9.51
CA SER A 52 0.16 -7.50 10.58
C SER A 52 -0.10 -8.82 11.30
N ALA A 53 -0.29 -9.91 10.54
CA ALA A 53 -0.46 -11.25 11.09
C ALA A 53 0.79 -11.74 11.85
N LEU A 54 1.99 -11.24 11.50
CA LEU A 54 3.24 -11.50 12.22
C LEU A 54 3.45 -10.61 13.45
N GLY A 55 2.56 -9.66 13.74
CA GLY A 55 2.61 -8.83 14.95
C GLY A 55 3.26 -7.45 14.78
N ALA A 56 3.34 -6.93 13.55
CA ALA A 56 3.67 -5.54 13.30
C ALA A 56 2.43 -4.62 13.40
N ASP A 57 2.64 -3.37 13.78
CA ASP A 57 1.58 -2.40 14.09
C ASP A 57 1.57 -1.18 13.16
N MET A 58 2.71 -0.83 12.59
CA MET A 58 2.88 0.38 11.78
C MET A 58 3.68 0.12 10.52
N TYR A 59 3.41 0.90 9.47
CA TYR A 59 4.02 0.78 8.14
C TYR A 59 4.14 2.14 7.46
N ASP A 60 5.09 2.26 6.54
CA ASP A 60 5.21 3.37 5.61
C ASP A 60 5.64 2.87 4.23
N CYS A 61 5.15 3.51 3.16
CA CYS A 61 5.62 3.20 1.82
C CYS A 61 5.26 4.27 0.80
N VAL A 62 6.16 4.47 -0.16
CA VAL A 62 5.89 5.30 -1.34
C VAL A 62 5.05 4.59 -2.40
N TYR A 63 4.84 3.27 -2.29
CA TYR A 63 4.14 2.46 -3.29
C TYR A 63 2.81 3.06 -3.78
N PRO A 64 1.84 3.41 -2.92
CA PRO A 64 0.54 3.93 -3.36
C PRO A 64 0.67 5.26 -4.12
N SER A 65 1.46 6.21 -3.60
CA SER A 65 1.62 7.53 -4.24
C SER A 65 2.48 7.48 -5.50
N ARG A 66 3.48 6.60 -5.56
CA ARG A 66 4.33 6.39 -6.74
C ARG A 66 3.53 5.72 -7.86
N THR A 67 2.84 4.61 -7.59
CA THR A 67 2.12 3.85 -8.61
C THR A 67 0.93 4.65 -9.18
N ALA A 68 0.25 5.43 -8.34
CA ALA A 68 -0.82 6.33 -8.77
C ALA A 68 -0.36 7.35 -9.83
N ARG A 69 0.83 7.96 -9.65
CA ARG A 69 1.44 8.88 -10.62
C ARG A 69 1.74 8.23 -11.97
N PHE A 70 1.91 6.91 -12.01
CA PHE A 70 2.07 6.15 -13.25
C PHE A 70 0.75 5.58 -13.79
N GLY A 71 -0.40 6.05 -13.28
CA GLY A 71 -1.73 5.67 -13.77
C GLY A 71 -2.15 4.28 -13.31
N THR A 72 -1.82 3.93 -12.06
CA THR A 72 -2.17 2.64 -11.47
C THR A 72 -2.93 2.83 -10.16
N ALA A 73 -4.12 2.26 -10.06
CA ALA A 73 -4.91 2.24 -8.84
C ALA A 73 -4.82 0.87 -8.17
N VAL A 74 -4.82 0.88 -6.83
CA VAL A 74 -4.98 -0.32 -6.00
C VAL A 74 -6.46 -0.44 -5.66
N VAL A 75 -7.06 -1.58 -5.95
CA VAL A 75 -8.48 -1.90 -5.76
C VAL A 75 -8.58 -3.26 -5.05
N PRO A 76 -9.73 -3.63 -4.46
CA PRO A 76 -9.89 -4.91 -3.77
C PRO A 76 -9.50 -6.14 -4.61
N GLU A 77 -9.79 -6.10 -5.92
CA GLU A 77 -9.47 -7.16 -6.87
C GLU A 77 -8.00 -7.16 -7.33
N GLY A 78 -7.20 -6.21 -6.85
CA GLY A 78 -5.76 -6.10 -7.14
C GLY A 78 -5.37 -4.74 -7.70
N VAL A 79 -4.86 -4.73 -8.93
CA VAL A 79 -4.23 -3.53 -9.52
C VAL A 79 -4.89 -3.17 -10.83
N LEU A 80 -5.47 -1.97 -10.91
CA LEU A 80 -6.11 -1.42 -12.09
C LEU A 80 -5.16 -0.47 -12.83
N ARG A 81 -4.92 -0.70 -14.12
CA ARG A 81 -4.09 0.15 -14.99
C ARG A 81 -4.95 1.15 -15.76
N LEU A 82 -4.95 2.41 -15.33
CA LEU A 82 -5.81 3.48 -15.86
C LEU A 82 -5.39 3.94 -17.27
N LYS A 83 -4.12 3.72 -17.65
CA LYS A 83 -3.58 3.96 -19.00
C LYS A 83 -3.98 2.91 -20.05
N ASN A 84 -4.72 1.86 -19.68
CA ASN A 84 -5.07 0.82 -20.62
C ASN A 84 -6.02 1.35 -21.71
N LYS A 85 -5.81 0.93 -22.97
CA LYS A 85 -6.57 1.37 -24.15
C LYS A 85 -8.07 1.02 -24.10
N ALA A 86 -8.47 0.12 -23.20
CA ALA A 86 -9.86 -0.25 -22.95
C ALA A 86 -10.62 0.72 -22.00
N MET A 87 -9.92 1.65 -21.34
CA MET A 87 -10.47 2.60 -20.35
C MET A 87 -10.64 4.09 -20.80
N PRO A 88 -10.71 4.49 -22.10
CA PRO A 88 -10.94 5.90 -22.45
C PRO A 88 -12.36 6.40 -22.13
N GLU A 89 -13.36 5.53 -22.25
CA GLU A 89 -14.78 5.88 -22.14
C GLU A 89 -15.48 5.26 -20.91
N ASP A 90 -14.73 4.57 -20.04
CA ASP A 90 -15.27 4.03 -18.79
C ASP A 90 -15.45 5.16 -17.78
N THR A 91 -16.69 5.38 -17.36
CA THR A 91 -17.07 6.42 -16.39
C THR A 91 -17.42 5.83 -15.01
N ARG A 92 -17.24 4.52 -14.82
CA ARG A 92 -17.49 3.89 -13.52
C ARG A 92 -16.48 4.39 -12.49
N PRO A 93 -16.80 4.37 -11.18
CA PRO A 93 -15.82 4.63 -10.13
C PRO A 93 -14.63 3.66 -10.20
N ILE A 94 -13.45 4.09 -9.71
CA ILE A 94 -12.28 3.20 -9.58
C ILE A 94 -12.59 2.02 -8.65
N ASP A 95 -13.32 2.30 -7.56
CA ASP A 95 -13.80 1.30 -6.62
C ASP A 95 -15.10 1.84 -5.99
N PRO A 96 -16.28 1.26 -6.32
CA PRO A 96 -17.57 1.73 -5.81
C PRO A 96 -17.73 1.57 -4.30
N THR A 97 -16.90 0.74 -3.64
CA THR A 97 -16.96 0.49 -2.19
C THR A 97 -16.07 1.45 -1.40
N CYS A 98 -15.21 2.21 -2.07
CA CYS A 98 -14.28 3.11 -1.41
C CYS A 98 -14.97 4.40 -0.94
N ALA A 99 -14.80 4.76 0.33
CA ALA A 99 -15.37 5.99 0.89
C ALA A 99 -14.54 7.27 0.60
N CYS A 100 -13.48 7.18 -0.22
CA CYS A 100 -12.61 8.32 -0.45
C CYS A 100 -13.22 9.35 -1.41
N MET A 101 -12.73 10.58 -1.33
CA MET A 101 -13.19 11.72 -2.14
C MET A 101 -13.09 11.50 -3.65
N LEU A 102 -12.26 10.55 -4.12
CA LEU A 102 -12.17 10.22 -5.55
C LEU A 102 -13.43 9.54 -6.09
N GLN A 103 -14.26 8.94 -5.21
CA GLN A 103 -15.53 8.34 -5.63
C GLN A 103 -16.67 9.36 -5.70
N ALA A 104 -16.46 10.63 -5.33
CA ALA A 104 -17.50 11.65 -5.47
C ALA A 104 -17.81 11.87 -6.97
N PRO A 105 -19.09 11.98 -7.38
CA PRO A 105 -19.49 12.15 -8.78
C PRO A 105 -18.78 13.29 -9.53
N GLU A 106 -18.37 14.31 -8.78
CA GLU A 106 -17.70 15.52 -9.23
C GLU A 106 -16.22 15.28 -9.61
N VAL A 107 -15.65 14.18 -9.11
CA VAL A 107 -14.25 13.75 -9.29
C VAL A 107 -14.16 12.50 -10.19
N GLN A 108 -15.29 11.81 -10.43
CA GLN A 108 -15.42 10.51 -11.12
C GLN A 108 -15.06 10.49 -12.60
N ASN A 109 -14.74 11.62 -13.23
CA ASN A 109 -14.38 11.59 -14.64
C ASN A 109 -12.95 11.06 -14.82
N PHE A 110 -12.82 9.80 -15.23
CA PHE A 110 -11.58 9.21 -15.74
C PHE A 110 -10.89 10.13 -16.77
N LYS A 111 -11.67 10.86 -17.57
CA LYS A 111 -11.19 11.93 -18.49
C LYS A 111 -10.54 13.10 -17.75
N LEU A 112 -11.12 13.57 -16.64
CA LEU A 112 -10.53 14.64 -15.80
C LEU A 112 -9.27 14.17 -15.06
N LEU A 113 -9.25 12.92 -14.58
CA LEU A 113 -8.06 12.33 -13.95
C LEU A 113 -6.90 12.22 -14.94
N LYS A 114 -7.15 11.75 -16.16
CA LYS A 114 -6.15 11.73 -17.26
C LYS A 114 -5.66 13.14 -17.60
N GLN A 115 -6.58 14.09 -17.79
CA GLN A 115 -6.24 15.49 -18.11
C GLN A 115 -5.46 16.20 -17.00
N ARG A 116 -5.84 16.03 -15.72
CA ARG A 116 -5.21 16.75 -14.59
C ARG A 116 -3.89 16.15 -14.14
N ALA A 117 -3.71 14.84 -14.27
CA ALA A 117 -2.48 14.17 -13.84
C ALA A 117 -1.48 13.95 -15.00
N GLY A 118 -1.76 14.46 -16.20
CA GLY A 118 -0.88 14.33 -17.37
C GLY A 118 -0.70 12.86 -17.81
N ILE A 119 -1.75 12.05 -17.63
CA ILE A 119 -1.75 10.59 -17.80
C ILE A 119 -2.46 10.19 -19.09
#